data_AF-A0AAZ1XSL1-F1
#
_entry.id   AF-A0AAZ1XSL1-F1
#
_cell.length_a   1.000
_cell.length_b   1.000
_cell.length_c   1.000
_cell.angle_alpha   90.00
_cell.angle_beta   90.00
_cell.angle_gamma   90.00
#
_symmetry.space_group_name_H-M   'P 1'
#
loop_
_entity.id
_entity.type
_entity.pdbx_description
1 polymer ?
#
loop_
_entity_poly.entity_id
_entity_poly.type
_entity_poly.pdbx_seq_one_letter_code
_entity_poly.pdbx_strand_id
1 'polypeptide(L)'
;MHIHVTTIKEQCYGERTRATGVKRRNGAYKVIQEQGDVIAAEGDTVTLGCRYETTASYSYLFWYKQELNDFPKYVLQRGTTGTADNAQEFPKDRFDAELNKKSVPLKIQKLQLSDSAVYYCALQPTVTGNTKTLYKNLWRNTKTLYKNLWIELIQ
;
A
#
# COMPACT_ATOMS: atom_id res chain seq x y z
N MET A 1 -18.48 4.50 -17.19
CA MET A 1 -18.30 3.42 -16.19
C MET A 1 -17.45 4.00 -15.06
N HIS A 2 -17.86 3.82 -13.80
CA HIS A 2 -17.09 4.32 -12.64
C HIS A 2 -16.21 3.19 -12.10
N ILE A 3 -14.96 3.51 -11.78
CA ILE A 3 -13.94 2.60 -11.25
C ILE A 3 -13.69 3.01 -9.80
N HIS A 4 -13.77 2.02 -8.90
CA HIS A 4 -13.57 2.22 -7.47
C HIS A 4 -12.15 1.79 -7.10
N VAL A 5 -11.33 2.75 -6.71
CA VAL A 5 -9.98 2.51 -6.23
C VAL A 5 -9.97 2.81 -4.74
N THR A 6 -9.73 1.79 -3.91
CA THR A 6 -9.84 1.93 -2.47
C THR A 6 -8.47 1.82 -1.83
N THR A 7 -8.13 2.76 -0.95
CA THR A 7 -6.98 2.58 -0.05
C THR A 7 -7.43 2.04 1.29
N ILE A 8 -6.69 1.07 1.84
CA ILE A 8 -6.94 0.63 3.22
C ILE A 8 -6.56 1.79 4.14
N LYS A 9 -7.52 2.35 4.88
CA LYS A 9 -7.23 3.23 6.03
C LYS A 9 -6.64 2.41 7.18
N GLU A 10 -5.43 1.90 7.00
CA GLU A 10 -4.74 1.13 8.04
C GLU A 10 -3.44 1.80 8.44
N GLN A 11 -3.24 1.85 9.76
CA GLN A 11 -2.01 2.29 10.37
C GLN A 11 -1.19 1.06 10.73
N CYS A 12 -0.21 0.71 9.90
CA CYS A 12 0.71 -0.37 10.21
C CYS A 12 1.81 0.16 11.15
N TYR A 13 1.82 -0.32 12.39
CA TYR A 13 2.86 -0.04 13.38
C TYR A 13 3.77 -1.25 13.58
N GLY A 14 5.06 -1.03 13.81
CA GLY A 14 5.95 -2.09 14.27
C GLY A 14 7.30 -1.60 14.78
N GLU A 15 8.07 -2.51 15.38
CA GLU A 15 9.38 -2.24 15.99
C GLU A 15 10.47 -3.10 15.33
N ARG A 16 11.61 -2.49 14.99
CA ARG A 16 12.76 -3.22 14.40
C ARG A 16 13.55 -3.98 15.48
N THR A 17 13.53 -5.32 15.48
CA THR A 17 14.47 -6.15 16.26
C THR A 17 15.54 -6.75 15.34
N ARG A 18 16.83 -6.59 15.68
CA ARG A 18 17.94 -7.25 14.98
C ARG A 18 18.12 -8.66 15.55
N ALA A 19 18.37 -9.65 14.69
CA ALA A 19 18.68 -11.03 15.09
C ALA A 19 20.00 -11.16 15.88
N THR A 20 20.82 -10.11 15.94
CA THR A 20 22.00 -10.02 16.80
C THR A 20 21.58 -9.37 18.12
N GLY A 21 21.78 -10.07 19.24
CA GLY A 21 21.31 -9.74 20.61
C GLY A 21 21.81 -8.42 21.23
N VAL A 22 22.08 -7.39 20.44
CA VAL A 22 22.40 -6.04 20.87
C VAL A 22 21.11 -5.22 20.92
N LYS A 23 20.62 -4.92 22.13
CA LYS A 23 19.55 -3.91 22.35
C LYS A 23 20.04 -2.53 21.88
N ARG A 24 19.66 -2.10 20.68
CA ARG A 24 19.65 -0.69 20.28
C ARG A 24 18.21 -0.22 20.20
N ARG A 25 17.97 1.06 20.56
CA ARG A 25 16.64 1.70 20.64
C ARG A 25 15.74 1.22 19.50
N ASN A 26 14.62 0.59 19.87
CA ASN A 26 13.62 0.06 18.95
C ASN A 26 13.23 1.15 17.95
N GLY A 27 13.41 0.87 16.65
CA GLY A 27 12.95 1.78 15.61
C GLY A 27 11.47 1.56 15.38
N ALA A 28 10.63 2.44 15.91
CA ALA A 28 9.21 2.46 15.60
C ALA A 28 9.01 2.95 14.16
N TYR A 29 8.09 2.30 13.44
CA TYR A 29 7.61 2.78 12.16
C TYR A 29 6.09 2.83 12.13
N LYS A 30 5.56 3.71 11.28
CA LYS A 30 4.13 3.92 11.05
C LYS A 30 3.88 4.14 9.57
N VAL A 31 2.86 3.53 9.01
CA VAL A 31 2.33 3.85 7.67
C VAL A 31 0.94 4.45 7.84
N ILE A 32 0.58 5.44 7.02
CA ILE A 32 -0.70 6.16 7.09
C ILE A 32 -1.25 6.34 5.68
N GLN A 33 -2.42 5.76 5.42
CA GLN A 33 -3.24 6.00 4.23
C GLN A 33 -4.54 6.68 4.70
N GLU A 34 -4.67 7.98 4.43
CA GLU A 34 -5.82 8.78 4.93
C GLU A 34 -7.02 8.75 3.98
N GLN A 35 -6.78 8.45 2.72
CA GLN A 35 -7.81 8.34 1.70
C GLN A 35 -8.60 7.04 1.92
N GLY A 36 -9.91 7.08 1.64
CA GLY A 36 -10.77 5.91 1.67
C GLY A 36 -11.02 5.43 0.25
N ASP A 37 -12.30 5.34 -0.10
CA ASP A 37 -12.71 5.05 -1.46
C ASP A 37 -12.49 6.27 -2.36
N VAL A 38 -11.88 6.05 -3.52
CA VAL A 38 -11.73 7.01 -4.61
C VAL A 38 -12.53 6.47 -5.79
N ILE A 39 -13.53 7.23 -6.22
CA ILE A 39 -14.35 6.90 -7.39
C ILE A 39 -13.90 7.82 -8.52
N ALA A 40 -13.56 7.23 -9.66
CA ALA A 40 -13.13 7.96 -10.85
C ALA A 40 -13.67 7.30 -12.11
N ALA A 41 -13.66 8.01 -13.24
CA ALA A 41 -14.09 7.46 -14.51
C ALA A 41 -12.97 6.63 -15.17
N GLU A 42 -13.35 5.74 -16.08
CA GLU A 42 -12.40 5.08 -16.97
C GLU A 42 -11.56 6.09 -17.76
N GLY A 43 -10.26 5.85 -17.85
CA GLY A 43 -9.30 6.76 -18.47
C GLY A 43 -8.74 7.84 -17.53
N ASP A 44 -9.37 8.08 -16.37
CA ASP A 44 -8.88 9.07 -15.40
C ASP A 44 -7.53 8.68 -14.81
N THR A 45 -6.94 9.65 -14.13
CA THR A 45 -5.76 9.46 -13.30
C THR A 45 -6.11 9.69 -11.84
N VAL A 46 -5.78 8.74 -10.98
CA VAL A 46 -5.95 8.86 -9.53
C VAL A 46 -4.61 8.84 -8.83
N THR A 47 -4.56 9.45 -7.65
CA THR A 47 -3.38 9.46 -6.79
C THR A 47 -3.76 8.99 -5.39
N LEU A 48 -3.18 7.87 -4.99
CA LEU A 48 -3.39 7.22 -3.69
C LEU A 48 -2.28 7.64 -2.74
N GLY A 49 -2.65 8.28 -1.63
CA GLY A 49 -1.73 8.83 -0.65
C GLY A 49 -1.21 7.76 0.29
N CYS A 50 0.11 7.76 0.49
CA CYS A 50 0.76 7.02 1.56
C CYS A 50 1.78 7.93 2.25
N ARG A 51 1.66 8.06 3.57
CA ARG A 51 2.67 8.69 4.43
C ARG A 51 3.29 7.64 5.34
N TYR A 52 4.53 7.87 5.74
CA TYR A 52 5.23 6.97 6.63
C TYR A 52 6.13 7.72 7.62
N GLU A 53 6.25 7.18 8.82
CA GLU A 53 7.17 7.63 9.85
C GLU A 53 8.13 6.49 10.17
N THR A 54 9.41 6.80 10.30
CA THR A 54 10.45 5.83 10.61
C THR A 54 11.68 6.55 11.14
N THR A 55 12.36 5.93 12.10
CA THR A 55 13.66 6.36 12.61
C THR A 55 14.83 5.80 11.79
N ALA A 56 14.56 4.93 10.82
CA ALA A 56 15.59 4.35 9.97
C ALA A 56 16.11 5.36 8.93
N SER A 57 17.43 5.41 8.76
CA SER A 57 18.08 6.22 7.72
C SER A 57 17.80 5.72 6.31
N TYR A 58 17.53 4.42 6.18
CA TYR A 58 17.25 3.75 4.92
C TYR A 58 15.98 2.92 5.04
N SER A 59 15.12 3.03 4.04
CA SER A 59 13.80 2.41 4.05
C SER A 59 13.33 2.11 2.64
N TYR A 60 12.60 1.00 2.51
CA TYR A 60 11.91 0.64 1.28
C TYR A 60 10.42 0.69 1.50
N LEU A 61 9.74 1.34 0.57
CA LEU A 61 8.31 1.52 0.53
C LEU A 61 7.78 0.69 -0.63
N PHE A 62 6.65 0.05 -0.40
CA PHE A 62 6.01 -0.85 -1.33
C PHE A 62 4.56 -0.47 -1.52
N TRP A 63 4.06 -0.69 -2.72
CA TRP A 63 2.64 -0.71 -3.02
C TRP A 63 2.23 -2.10 -3.46
N TYR A 64 1.05 -2.49 -3.02
CA TYR A 64 0.41 -3.75 -3.38
C TYR A 64 -1.03 -3.48 -3.82
N LYS A 65 -1.49 -4.30 -4.76
CA LYS A 65 -2.88 -4.36 -5.21
C LYS A 65 -3.48 -5.67 -4.73
N GLN A 66 -4.66 -5.63 -4.15
CA GLN A 66 -5.39 -6.80 -3.72
C GLN A 66 -6.78 -6.79 -4.37
N GLU A 67 -7.06 -7.85 -5.13
CA GLU A 67 -8.37 -8.13 -5.70
C GLU A 67 -9.22 -8.93 -4.71
N LEU A 68 -10.53 -8.97 -4.96
CA LEU A 68 -11.47 -9.63 -4.05
C LEU A 68 -11.09 -11.10 -3.85
N ASN A 69 -10.94 -11.52 -2.58
CA ASN A 69 -10.55 -12.87 -2.17
C ASN A 69 -9.20 -13.35 -2.72
N ASP A 70 -8.38 -12.44 -3.27
CA ASP A 70 -7.04 -12.77 -3.74
C ASP A 70 -5.98 -12.35 -2.72
N PHE A 71 -4.77 -12.88 -2.87
CA PHE A 71 -3.62 -12.42 -2.12
C PHE A 71 -3.09 -11.11 -2.71
N PRO A 72 -2.41 -10.29 -1.90
CA PRO A 72 -1.78 -9.09 -2.41
C PRO A 72 -0.72 -9.33 -3.49
N LYS A 73 -0.85 -8.62 -4.60
CA LYS A 73 0.10 -8.61 -5.72
C LYS A 73 1.02 -7.39 -5.59
N TYR A 74 2.32 -7.63 -5.76
CA TYR A 74 3.33 -6.58 -5.73
C TYR A 74 3.16 -5.64 -6.93
N VAL A 75 3.08 -4.33 -6.68
CA VAL A 75 2.96 -3.30 -7.72
C VAL A 75 4.32 -2.65 -7.98
N LEU A 76 4.89 -2.02 -6.95
CA LEU A 76 6.16 -1.31 -7.08
C LEU A 76 6.89 -1.12 -5.73
N GLN A 77 8.19 -0.81 -5.82
CA GLN A 77 9.05 -0.48 -4.70
C GLN A 77 9.78 0.84 -4.93
N ARG A 78 9.91 1.65 -3.87
CA ARG A 78 10.76 2.85 -3.84
C ARG A 78 11.64 2.84 -2.59
N GLY A 79 12.93 3.07 -2.75
CA GLY A 79 13.91 3.17 -1.68
C GLY A 79 14.35 4.61 -1.44
N THR A 80 14.60 4.99 -0.19
CA THR A 80 15.07 6.35 0.18
C THR A 80 16.44 6.72 -0.40
N THR A 81 17.16 5.75 -0.98
CA THR A 81 18.45 5.91 -1.66
C THR A 81 18.36 5.77 -3.18
N GLY A 82 17.16 5.92 -3.77
CA GLY A 82 16.97 5.93 -5.22
C GLY A 82 16.65 4.57 -5.85
N THR A 83 16.48 3.50 -5.07
CA THR A 83 15.96 2.24 -5.61
C THR A 83 14.54 2.46 -6.15
N ALA A 84 14.28 2.01 -7.36
CA ALA A 84 12.95 2.03 -7.96
C ALA A 84 12.74 0.75 -8.78
N ASP A 85 11.66 0.05 -8.51
CA ASP A 85 11.27 -1.18 -9.21
C ASP A 85 9.75 -1.22 -9.37
N ASN A 86 9.30 -1.84 -10.45
CA ASN A 86 7.90 -2.06 -10.78
C ASN A 86 7.75 -3.51 -11.23
N ALA A 87 6.70 -4.17 -10.77
CA ALA A 87 6.34 -5.49 -11.29
C ALA A 87 5.99 -5.39 -12.78
N GLN A 88 6.25 -6.47 -13.52
CA GLN A 88 6.02 -6.53 -14.98
C GLN A 88 4.57 -6.22 -15.36
N GLU A 89 3.61 -6.66 -14.54
CA GLU A 89 2.17 -6.43 -14.73
C GLU A 89 1.75 -4.97 -14.45
N PHE A 90 2.61 -4.18 -13.81
CA PHE A 90 2.33 -2.82 -13.34
C PHE A 90 3.37 -1.84 -13.89
N PRO A 91 3.35 -1.56 -15.20
CA PRO A 91 4.39 -0.79 -15.87
C PRO A 91 4.39 0.67 -15.40
N LYS A 92 5.58 1.29 -15.37
CA LYS A 92 5.82 2.61 -14.79
C LYS A 92 5.01 3.74 -15.44
N ASP A 93 4.71 3.63 -16.74
CA ASP A 93 3.92 4.63 -17.46
C ASP A 93 2.45 4.69 -16.98
N ARG A 94 1.95 3.61 -16.36
CA ARG A 94 0.62 3.56 -15.75
C ARG A 94 0.66 3.64 -14.22
N PHE A 95 1.59 2.94 -13.58
CA PHE A 95 1.72 2.86 -12.13
C PHE A 95 3.05 3.47 -11.70
N ASP A 96 3.01 4.66 -11.10
CA ASP A 96 4.23 5.32 -10.62
C ASP A 96 4.06 5.85 -9.21
N ALA A 97 5.18 5.90 -8.48
CA ALA A 97 5.23 6.51 -7.17
C ALA A 97 6.56 7.24 -7.01
N GLU A 98 6.49 8.42 -6.41
CA GLU A 98 7.67 9.22 -6.11
C GLU A 98 7.81 9.39 -4.61
N LEU A 99 9.03 9.23 -4.10
CA LEU A 99 9.32 9.52 -2.71
C LEU A 99 9.39 11.03 -2.51
N ASN A 100 8.46 11.58 -1.73
CA ASN A 100 8.48 12.97 -1.31
C ASN A 100 8.57 13.02 0.22
N LYS A 101 9.81 13.21 0.72
CA LYS A 101 10.15 13.23 2.15
C LYS A 101 9.62 11.98 2.88
N LYS A 102 8.45 12.11 3.52
CA LYS A 102 7.76 11.07 4.32
C LYS A 102 6.47 10.59 3.66
N SER A 103 6.39 10.70 2.33
CA SER A 103 5.27 10.25 1.54
C SER A 103 5.71 9.53 0.26
N VAL A 104 4.85 8.64 -0.22
CA VAL A 104 5.05 7.81 -1.42
C VAL A 104 3.71 7.62 -2.12
N PRO A 105 3.10 8.68 -2.67
CA PRO A 105 1.82 8.55 -3.35
C PRO A 105 1.93 7.65 -4.59
N LEU A 106 0.98 6.75 -4.79
CA LEU A 106 0.84 5.95 -6.00
C LEU A 106 -0.09 6.64 -6.98
N LYS A 107 0.43 7.00 -8.15
CA LYS A 107 -0.33 7.49 -9.28
C LYS A 107 -0.70 6.32 -10.18
N ILE A 108 -2.00 6.18 -10.47
CA ILE A 108 -2.54 5.20 -11.42
C ILE A 108 -3.13 5.98 -12.58
N GLN A 109 -2.57 5.80 -13.77
CA GLN A 109 -2.94 6.51 -14.99
C GLN A 109 -3.76 5.61 -15.91
N LYS A 110 -4.67 6.23 -16.67
CA LYS A 110 -5.56 5.55 -17.63
C LYS A 110 -6.29 4.41 -16.94
N LEU A 111 -7.08 4.76 -15.93
CA LEU A 111 -7.81 3.78 -15.13
C LEU A 111 -8.63 2.83 -16.00
N GLN A 112 -8.58 1.56 -15.66
CA GLN A 112 -9.33 0.45 -16.27
C GLN A 112 -10.17 -0.26 -15.21
N LEU A 113 -11.21 -0.97 -15.64
CA LEU A 113 -12.08 -1.71 -14.72
C LEU A 113 -11.29 -2.71 -13.84
N SER A 114 -10.27 -3.34 -14.41
CA SER A 114 -9.37 -4.24 -13.69
C SER A 114 -8.56 -3.54 -12.61
N ASP A 115 -8.42 -2.21 -12.63
CA ASP A 115 -7.72 -1.46 -11.58
C ASP A 115 -8.56 -1.34 -10.31
N SER A 116 -9.86 -1.66 -10.38
CA SER A 116 -10.77 -1.68 -9.24
C SER A 116 -10.33 -2.72 -8.20
N ALA A 117 -9.73 -2.25 -7.12
CA ALA A 117 -9.09 -3.09 -6.12
C ALA A 117 -8.79 -2.30 -4.84
N VAL A 118 -8.36 -3.03 -3.83
CA VAL A 118 -7.79 -2.45 -2.62
C VAL A 118 -6.28 -2.28 -2.82
N TYR A 119 -5.79 -1.07 -2.61
CA TYR A 119 -4.37 -0.76 -2.66
C TYR A 119 -3.85 -0.45 -1.27
N TYR A 120 -2.74 -1.07 -0.90
CA TYR A 120 -2.10 -0.80 0.38
C TYR A 120 -0.61 -0.53 0.24
N CYS A 121 -0.17 0.39 1.08
CA CYS A 121 1.20 0.81 1.18
C CYS A 121 1.86 0.09 2.36
N ALA A 122 3.10 -0.35 2.17
CA ALA A 122 3.89 -0.97 3.24
C ALA A 122 5.27 -0.34 3.29
N LEU A 123 5.75 -0.10 4.51
CA LEU A 123 7.14 0.22 4.77
C LEU A 123 7.83 -1.03 5.24
N GLN A 124 8.99 -1.38 4.66
CA GLN A 124 9.75 -2.56 5.06
C GLN A 124 10.00 -2.57 6.58
N PRO A 125 9.38 -3.49 7.34
CA PRO A 125 9.87 -3.82 8.66
C PRO A 125 11.10 -4.68 8.46
N THR A 126 12.25 -4.33 9.02
CA THR A 126 13.41 -5.23 8.94
C THR A 126 13.36 -6.29 10.04
N VAL A 127 12.26 -7.06 10.11
CA VAL A 127 12.07 -8.00 11.22
C VAL A 127 11.51 -9.34 10.79
N THR A 128 12.22 -10.40 11.14
CA THR A 128 11.80 -11.80 11.21
C THR A 128 10.73 -12.00 12.30
N GLY A 129 9.50 -11.49 12.07
CA GLY A 129 8.38 -11.55 13.02
C GLY A 129 7.04 -11.93 12.35
N ASN A 130 6.16 -12.60 13.11
CA ASN A 130 5.02 -13.42 12.66
C ASN A 130 4.08 -12.75 11.63
N THR A 131 4.22 -13.13 10.37
CA THR A 131 3.41 -12.69 9.22
C THR A 131 1.90 -12.99 9.35
N LYS A 132 1.50 -13.91 10.25
CA LYS A 132 0.08 -14.28 10.46
C LYS A 132 -0.78 -13.12 10.98
N THR A 133 -0.25 -12.21 11.80
CA THR A 133 -1.07 -11.15 12.42
C THR A 133 -1.37 -10.03 11.43
N LEU A 134 -0.38 -9.63 10.63
CA LEU A 134 -0.55 -8.67 9.53
C LEU A 134 -1.58 -9.18 8.52
N TYR A 135 -1.45 -10.44 8.09
CA TYR A 135 -2.39 -11.06 7.15
C TYR A 135 -3.85 -11.07 7.67
N LYS A 136 -4.05 -11.33 8.97
CA LYS A 136 -5.39 -11.35 9.57
C LYS A 136 -6.07 -9.98 9.63
N ASN A 137 -5.31 -8.91 9.90
CA ASN A 137 -5.86 -7.56 9.95
C ASN A 137 -6.18 -7.04 8.54
N LEU A 138 -5.27 -7.24 7.59
CA LEU A 138 -5.48 -6.99 6.16
C LEU A 138 -6.76 -7.68 5.67
N TRP A 139 -6.91 -8.98 5.95
CA TRP A 139 -8.10 -9.75 5.56
C TRP A 139 -9.41 -9.25 6.20
N ARG A 140 -9.39 -8.81 7.46
CA ARG A 140 -10.58 -8.24 8.12
C ARG A 140 -10.98 -6.90 7.51
N ASN A 141 -10.02 -6.04 7.21
CA ASN A 141 -10.26 -4.72 6.64
C ASN A 141 -10.77 -4.83 5.21
N THR A 142 -10.15 -5.66 4.38
CA THR A 142 -10.59 -5.89 2.99
C THR A 142 -12.01 -6.42 2.94
N LYS A 143 -12.37 -7.40 3.78
CA LYS A 143 -13.74 -7.94 3.85
C LYS A 143 -14.79 -6.88 4.20
N THR A 144 -14.44 -5.86 4.98
CA THR A 144 -15.36 -4.77 5.36
C THR A 144 -15.50 -3.75 4.23
N LEU A 145 -14.39 -3.36 3.59
CA LEU A 145 -14.39 -2.45 2.44
C LEU A 145 -15.15 -3.05 1.25
N TYR A 146 -14.93 -4.32 0.94
CA TYR A 146 -15.65 -4.98 -0.16
C TYR A 146 -17.15 -5.09 0.09
N LYS A 147 -17.59 -5.28 1.33
CA LYS A 147 -19.02 -5.23 1.65
C LYS A 147 -19.62 -3.86 1.33
N ASN A 148 -18.87 -2.78 1.59
CA ASN A 148 -19.34 -1.43 1.29
C ASN A 148 -19.36 -1.16 -0.22
N LEU A 149 -18.30 -1.52 -0.96
CA LEU A 149 -18.29 -1.42 -2.43
C LEU A 149 -19.40 -2.25 -3.10
N TRP A 150 -19.64 -3.48 -2.64
CA TRP A 150 -20.71 -4.32 -3.18
C TRP A 150 -22.10 -3.74 -2.94
N ILE A 151 -22.32 -2.98 -1.86
CA ILE A 151 -23.59 -2.30 -1.62
C ILE A 151 -23.76 -1.13 -2.59
N GLU A 152 -22.71 -0.36 -2.86
CA GLU A 152 -22.76 0.80 -3.76
C GLU A 152 -22.88 0.43 -5.24
N LEU A 153 -22.40 -0.75 -5.67
CA LEU A 153 -22.54 -1.24 -7.05
C LEU A 153 -23.96 -1.77 -7.40
N ILE A 154 -24.89 -1.79 -6.43
CA ILE A 154 -26.29 -2.23 -6.62
C ILE A 154 -27.26 -1.02 -6.57
N GLN A 155 -26.74 0.22 -6.53
CA GLN A 155 -27.52 1.46 -6.70
C GLN A 155 -27.14 2.18 -7.99
#